data_AF-A0A3L8PRM8-F1
#
_entry.id   AF-A0A3L8PRM8-F1
#
_cell.length_a   1.000
_cell.length_b   1.000
_cell.length_c   1.000
_cell.angle_alpha   90.00
_cell.angle_beta   90.00
_cell.angle_gamma   90.00
#
_symmetry.space_group_name_H-M   'P 1'
#
loop_
_entity.id
_entity.type
_entity.pdbx_description
1 polymer ?
#
loop_
_entity_poly.entity_id
_entity_poly.type
_entity_poly.pdbx_seq_one_letter_code
_entity_poly.pdbx_strand_id
1 'polypeptide(L)' 'MSEFIHKSHNVTVLLYHLVFPAKYRRAVFDESVDEELKQVCLEIELR' A
#
# COMPACT_ATOMS: atom_id res chain seq x y z
N MET A 1 3.38 -3.15 -13.05
CA MET A 1 2.01 -2.97 -13.57
C MET A 1 1.14 -3.95 -12.81
N SER A 2 0.06 -3.51 -12.16
CA SER A 2 -0.90 -4.43 -11.52
C SER A 2 -1.57 -5.31 -12.58
N GLU A 3 -1.74 -6.61 -12.30
CA GLU A 3 -2.48 -7.50 -13.19
C GLU A 3 -3.97 -7.17 -13.18
N PHE A 4 -4.58 -7.14 -14.37
CA PHE A 4 -6.02 -6.98 -14.49
C PHE A 4 -6.71 -8.32 -14.21
N ILE A 5 -7.42 -8.41 -13.08
CA ILE A 5 -8.21 -9.59 -12.73
C ILE A 5 -9.64 -9.39 -13.21
N HIS A 6 -10.01 -10.07 -14.29
CA HIS A 6 -11.37 -10.06 -14.80
C HIS A 6 -12.23 -11.10 -14.08
N LYS A 7 -13.26 -10.67 -13.32
CA LYS A 7 -14.29 -11.57 -12.78
C LYS A 7 -15.57 -11.39 -13.59
N SER A 8 -16.19 -12.49 -14.00
CA SER A 8 -17.41 -12.50 -14.83
C SER A 8 -18.60 -11.73 -14.22
N HIS A 9 -18.63 -11.57 -12.90
CA HIS A 9 -19.63 -10.83 -12.14
C HIS A 9 -19.12 -9.48 -11.60
N ASN A 10 -17.84 -9.16 -11.78
CA ASN A 10 -17.25 -7.91 -11.30
C ASN A 10 -16.15 -7.46 -12.28
N VAL A 11 -16.54 -6.56 -13.18
CA VAL A 11 -15.74 -6.11 -14.34
C VAL A 11 -14.99 -4.79 -14.04
N THR A 12 -15.16 -4.22 -12.85
CA THR A 12 -14.62 -2.90 -12.50
C THR A 12 -13.17 -2.98 -12.05
N VAL A 13 -12.32 -2.09 -12.58
CA VAL A 13 -10.96 -1.86 -12.07
C VAL A 13 -10.97 -0.67 -11.14
N LEU A 14 -10.49 -0.85 -9.91
CA LEU A 14 -10.33 0.23 -8.95
C LEU A 14 -8.83 0.41 -8.65
N LEU A 15 -8.29 1.55 -9.06
CA LEU A 15 -6.93 1.98 -8.81
C LEU A 15 -6.96 3.24 -7.94
N TYR A 16 -6.21 3.23 -6.84
CA TYR A 16 -6.17 4.33 -5.89
C TYR A 16 -4.74 4.84 -5.69
N HIS A 17 -4.59 6.16 -5.57
CA HIS A 17 -3.35 6.80 -5.13
C HIS A 17 -3.55 7.31 -3.69
N LEU A 18 -2.97 6.61 -2.73
CA LEU A 18 -3.11 6.90 -1.30
C LEU A 18 -1.82 7.50 -0.74
N VAL A 19 -1.93 8.59 0.03
CA VAL A 19 -0.80 9.29 0.64
C VAL A 19 -1.13 9.58 2.10
N PHE A 20 -0.23 9.21 3.02
CA PHE A 20 -0.43 9.35 4.47
C PHE A 20 0.78 10.07 5.11
N PRO A 21 0.58 11.25 5.73
CA PRO A 21 1.67 11.93 6.44
C PRO A 21 1.92 11.32 7.81
N ALA A 22 3.17 11.37 8.28
CA ALA A 22 3.51 11.04 9.66
C ALA A 22 2.82 11.99 10.66
N LYS A 23 2.60 11.50 11.89
CA LYS A 23 2.01 12.31 12.96
C LYS A 23 2.83 13.60 13.17
N TYR A 24 2.15 14.73 13.15
CA TYR A 24 2.75 16.08 13.23
C TYR A 24 3.76 16.40 12.12
N ARG A 25 3.73 15.69 10.98
CA ARG A 25 4.66 15.84 9.84
C ARG A 25 6.14 15.77 10.25
N ARG A 26 6.44 14.99 11.29
CA ARG A 26 7.83 14.76 11.71
C ARG A 26 8.56 13.93 10.65
N ALA A 27 9.82 14.25 10.39
CA ALA A 27 10.72 13.45 9.57
C ALA A 27 11.17 12.23 10.39
N VAL A 28 10.34 11.18 10.41
CA VAL A 28 10.56 9.94 11.18
C VAL A 28 10.93 8.75 10.31
N PHE A 29 10.97 8.95 8.99
CA PHE A 29 11.32 7.93 8.03
C PHE A 29 12.84 7.93 7.81
N ASP A 30 13.49 6.88 8.30
CA ASP A 30 14.84 6.48 7.95
C ASP A 30 14.80 5.12 7.22
N GLU A 31 15.94 4.64 6.75
CA GLU A 31 16.02 3.38 5.99
C GLU A 31 15.44 2.18 6.75
N SER A 32 15.55 2.17 8.08
CA SER A 32 15.04 1.07 8.91
C SER A 32 13.52 1.13 9.05
N VAL A 33 12.97 2.31 9.28
CA VAL A 33 11.52 2.54 9.40
C VAL A 33 10.83 2.30 8.05
N ASP A 34 11.46 2.70 6.94
CA ASP A 34 10.91 2.48 5.60
C ASP A 34 10.81 0.99 5.25
N GLU A 35 11.85 0.19 5.55
CA GLU A 35 11.82 -1.25 5.26
C GLU A 35 10.79 -1.96 6.16
N GLU A 36 10.74 -1.63 7.44
CA GLU A 36 9.76 -2.23 8.36
C GLU A 36 8.31 -1.90 7.95
N LEU A 37 8.03 -0.63 7.60
CA LEU A 37 6.70 -0.22 7.16
C LEU A 37 6.27 -0.98 5.89
N LYS A 38 7.20 -1.16 4.94
CA LYS A 38 6.95 -1.94 3.73
C LYS A 38 6.63 -3.40 4.05
N GLN A 39 7.38 -4.04 4.95
CA GLN A 39 7.11 -5.43 5.36
C GLN A 39 5.73 -5.56 6.01
N VAL A 40 5.37 -4.64 6.92
CA VAL A 40 4.02 -4.61 7.52
C VAL A 40 2.93 -4.49 6.46
N CYS A 41 3.10 -3.63 5.44
CA CYS A 41 2.13 -3.51 4.35
C CYS A 41 2.00 -4.79 3.51
N LEU A 42 3.11 -5.48 3.23
CA LEU A 42 3.10 -6.76 2.51
C LEU A 42 2.46 -7.87 3.34
N GLU A 43 2.68 -7.90 4.66
CA GLU A 43 2.01 -8.84 5.56
C GLU A 43 0.50 -8.61 5.64
N ILE A 44 0.05 -7.35 5.56
CA ILE A 44 -1.38 -7.01 5.49
C ILE A 44 -2.00 -7.51 4.18
N GLU A 45 -1.29 -7.42 3.06
CA GLU A 45 -1.76 -7.93 1.76
C GLU A 45 -2.03 -9.45 1.79
N LEU A 46 -1.24 -10.20 2.55
CA LEU A 46 -1.38 -11.66 2.68
C LEU A 46 -2.60 -12.11 3.51
N ARG A 47 -3.27 -11.19 4.21
CA ARG A 47 -4.45 -11.48 5.06
C ARG A 47 -5.76 -11.27 4.29
#